data_AF-A0A3B4B5T8-F1
#
_entry.id   AF-A0A3B4B5T8-F1
#
_cell.length_a   1.000
_cell.length_b   1.000
_cell.length_c   1.000
_cell.angle_alpha   90.00
_cell.angle_beta   90.00
_cell.angle_gamma   90.00
#
_symmetry.space_group_name_H-M   'P 1'
#
loop_
_entity.id
_entity.type
_entity.pdbx_description
1 polymer ?
#
loop_
_entity_poly.entity_id
_entity_poly.type
_entity_poly.pdbx_seq_one_letter_code
_entity_poly.pdbx_strand_id
1 'polypeptide(L)'
;MCVCRHEDGTVRFWDASGVCLYPLYKLSTAIAFDTDADPNDNMNQSSEGEWPPFRKVGCFDPYSDDPRLGIQKIHLCKYSGYLIVAGTAGQILVMELNDEAAEQSIEAKVVDLLQGQEGFRWKGHTRLDVREEPVLFPPGFQPFALVQCQPPAVVTALNLHSEWKLVAFGTSHGFGLFDYHQKNSVFVKCTLNPSDQLAMEGPLSRVKSIKKSLRQSFRRIRRSRVSLRKHHLQEANARLEAELAEMELAPVQRKIEARSSDDSFTGLVRTLYFADTFLSDSSHNTPSLWAGTNGGGVFAYMLRIPPVEHRAEEPVTAQPAKEIQLMHRAPVLGIVVLDGHGTPLPEPLEVAHDLARSPDMHGSHHVLVVSEEQFKIFTLPKVSAKMKLKLTAVDGSRVRKVGVASFGSNRTEEYSESDLIFLTNQGDVHVVSLPSLKMQVHYPCIRKEDVSGIASCVFTKHGQGFYLISPSEFERFSLSTRSLVELRCLVEAPLHQRSQTDGANAVHRCVQGHIFIHFHIIAFT
;
A
#
# COMPACT_ATOMS: atom_id res chain seq x y z
N MET A 1 13.44 8.62 -0.19
CA MET A 1 13.71 7.33 -0.86
C MET A 1 12.43 6.76 -1.46
N CYS A 2 12.48 6.28 -2.71
CA CYS A 2 11.41 5.50 -3.34
C CYS A 2 11.95 4.09 -3.60
N VAL A 3 11.14 3.06 -3.33
CA VAL A 3 11.56 1.66 -3.49
C VAL A 3 10.61 0.98 -4.49
N CYS A 4 11.16 0.52 -5.60
CA CYS A 4 10.45 -0.12 -6.69
C CYS A 4 10.59 -1.64 -6.63
N ARG A 5 9.50 -2.32 -7.01
CA ARG A 5 9.39 -3.78 -7.04
C ARG A 5 9.27 -4.25 -8.48
N HIS A 6 9.99 -5.31 -8.83
CA HIS A 6 10.04 -5.84 -10.20
C HIS A 6 9.62 -7.31 -10.25
N GLU A 7 9.25 -7.76 -11.46
CA GLU A 7 8.78 -9.13 -11.72
C GLU A 7 9.92 -10.15 -11.69
N ASP A 8 11.16 -9.72 -11.99
CA ASP A 8 12.40 -10.51 -11.94
C ASP A 8 12.89 -10.78 -10.49
N GLY A 9 12.15 -10.37 -9.48
CA GLY A 9 12.56 -10.49 -8.07
C GLY A 9 13.54 -9.41 -7.60
N THR A 10 13.82 -8.40 -8.41
CA THR A 10 14.67 -7.28 -8.00
C THR A 10 13.90 -6.19 -7.25
N VAL A 11 14.59 -5.54 -6.32
CA VAL A 11 14.12 -4.36 -5.61
C VAL A 11 15.10 -3.22 -5.85
N ARG A 12 14.61 -2.09 -6.36
CA ARG A 12 15.44 -0.94 -6.72
C ARG A 12 15.14 0.25 -5.84
N PHE A 13 16.20 0.85 -5.32
CA PHE A 13 16.16 1.99 -4.41
C PHE A 13 16.51 3.24 -5.20
N TRP A 14 15.67 4.26 -5.08
CA TRP A 14 15.80 5.51 -5.81
C TRP A 14 15.82 6.69 -4.86
N ASP A 15 16.67 7.67 -5.16
CA ASP A 15 16.63 8.97 -4.52
C ASP A 15 15.46 9.79 -5.09
N ALA A 16 14.37 9.82 -4.33
CA ALA A 16 13.19 10.60 -4.63
C ALA A 16 13.12 11.88 -3.77
N SER A 17 14.27 12.47 -3.41
CA SER A 17 14.30 13.72 -2.62
C SER A 17 14.16 14.95 -3.51
N GLY A 18 14.81 14.94 -4.67
CA GLY A 18 14.85 16.07 -5.61
C GLY A 18 13.98 15.89 -6.85
N VAL A 19 14.31 16.66 -7.89
CA VAL A 19 13.70 16.62 -9.23
C VAL A 19 14.12 15.37 -10.00
N CYS A 20 15.41 15.04 -9.94
CA CYS A 20 15.96 13.84 -10.58
C CYS A 20 15.76 12.62 -9.68
N LEU A 21 15.29 11.51 -10.27
CA LEU A 21 15.14 10.24 -9.60
C LEU A 21 16.37 9.37 -9.87
N TYR A 22 17.36 9.41 -8.98
CA TYR A 22 18.63 8.70 -9.18
C TYR A 22 18.57 7.27 -8.61
N PRO A 23 19.11 6.25 -9.32
CA PRO A 23 19.25 4.92 -8.75
C PRO A 23 20.33 4.91 -7.66
N LEU A 24 20.03 4.33 -6.51
CA LEU A 24 20.93 4.23 -5.36
C LEU A 24 21.47 2.81 -5.17
N TYR A 25 20.58 1.81 -5.20
CA TYR A 25 20.93 0.43 -4.90
C TYR A 25 19.98 -0.54 -5.62
N LYS A 26 20.49 -1.71 -6.01
CA LYS A 26 19.71 -2.82 -6.59
C LYS A 26 19.92 -4.06 -5.73
N LEU A 27 18.85 -4.54 -5.13
CA LEU A 27 18.77 -5.82 -4.45
C LEU A 27 18.25 -6.88 -5.42
N SER A 28 18.88 -8.05 -5.46
CA SER A 28 18.38 -9.23 -6.17
C SER A 28 18.00 -10.32 -5.17
N THR A 29 16.73 -10.70 -5.13
CA THR A 29 16.27 -11.79 -4.24
C THR A 29 16.47 -13.18 -4.85
N ALA A 30 16.67 -13.27 -6.17
CA ALA A 30 16.91 -14.53 -6.87
C ALA A 30 18.13 -15.30 -6.35
N ILE A 31 19.13 -14.59 -5.82
CA ILE A 31 20.37 -15.16 -5.25
C ILE A 31 20.08 -16.12 -4.07
N ALA A 32 18.92 -15.97 -3.42
CA ALA A 32 18.49 -16.84 -2.32
C ALA A 32 17.90 -18.19 -2.77
N PHE A 33 17.63 -18.36 -4.07
CA PHE A 33 16.87 -19.49 -4.60
C PHE A 33 17.66 -20.25 -5.67
N ASP A 34 17.30 -21.51 -5.87
CA ASP A 34 17.74 -22.31 -7.01
C ASP A 34 16.84 -21.98 -8.20
N THR A 35 17.33 -21.12 -9.08
CA THR A 35 16.64 -20.69 -10.29
C THR A 35 17.37 -21.22 -11.52
N ASP A 36 16.64 -21.67 -12.53
CA ASP A 36 17.21 -22.13 -13.81
C ASP A 36 17.95 -21.01 -14.58
N ALA A 37 17.72 -19.75 -14.20
CA ALA A 37 18.45 -18.59 -14.68
C ALA A 37 19.63 -18.30 -13.74
N ASP A 38 20.83 -18.75 -14.12
CA ASP A 38 22.04 -18.35 -13.41
C ASP A 38 22.37 -16.89 -13.79
N PRO A 39 22.43 -15.93 -12.85
CA PRO A 39 22.65 -14.51 -13.16
C PRO A 39 23.94 -14.23 -13.94
N ASN A 40 24.89 -15.16 -13.84
CA ASN A 40 26.21 -15.07 -14.46
C ASN A 40 26.26 -15.54 -15.92
N ASP A 41 25.26 -16.29 -16.39
CA ASP A 41 25.33 -16.91 -17.72
C ASP A 41 25.16 -15.89 -18.86
N ASN A 42 24.56 -14.73 -18.55
CA ASN A 42 24.20 -13.71 -19.54
C ASN A 42 25.20 -12.54 -19.69
N MET A 43 26.24 -12.45 -18.85
CA MET A 43 27.21 -11.33 -18.89
C MET A 43 28.66 -11.74 -19.17
N ASN A 44 29.01 -13.03 -19.04
CA ASN A 44 30.40 -13.48 -19.14
C ASN A 44 30.74 -14.37 -20.35
N GLN A 45 29.84 -14.56 -21.30
CA GLN A 45 30.19 -15.25 -22.56
C GLN A 45 30.77 -14.25 -23.58
N SER A 46 31.92 -13.64 -23.27
CA SER A 46 32.84 -13.23 -24.33
C SER A 46 33.68 -14.45 -24.68
N SER A 47 33.18 -15.31 -25.57
CA SER A 47 34.05 -16.31 -26.15
C SER A 47 35.10 -15.57 -26.99
N GLU A 48 36.39 -15.69 -26.64
CA GLU A 48 37.44 -15.14 -27.49
C GLU A 48 37.31 -15.79 -28.87
N GLY A 49 36.92 -14.99 -29.88
CA GLY A 49 36.76 -15.45 -31.27
C GLY A 49 35.36 -15.31 -31.87
N GLU A 50 34.34 -14.88 -31.12
CA GLU A 50 33.01 -14.65 -31.68
C GLU A 50 32.96 -13.39 -32.57
N TRP A 51 32.69 -13.60 -33.86
CA TRP A 51 32.46 -12.51 -34.82
C TRP A 51 31.05 -12.61 -35.41
N PRO A 52 30.22 -11.55 -35.32
CA PRO A 52 30.52 -10.23 -34.76
C PRO A 52 30.63 -10.24 -33.22
N PRO A 53 31.46 -9.35 -32.63
CA PRO A 53 31.72 -9.32 -31.18
C PRO A 53 30.56 -8.62 -30.46
N PHE A 54 29.41 -9.26 -30.45
CA PHE A 54 28.22 -8.73 -29.82
C PHE A 54 28.42 -8.68 -28.30
N ARG A 55 28.29 -7.49 -27.73
CA ARG A 55 28.29 -7.27 -26.29
C ARG A 55 26.90 -6.79 -25.86
N LYS A 56 26.26 -7.55 -24.98
CA LYS A 56 25.00 -7.13 -24.36
C LYS A 56 25.26 -5.88 -23.50
N VAL A 57 24.53 -4.80 -23.79
CA VAL A 57 24.59 -3.53 -23.05
C VAL A 57 23.16 -3.08 -22.70
N GLY A 58 23.04 -2.24 -21.68
CA GLY A 58 21.74 -1.82 -21.14
C GLY A 58 21.23 -2.78 -20.05
N CYS A 59 20.11 -2.40 -19.43
CA CYS A 59 19.51 -3.11 -18.30
C CYS A 59 18.07 -3.56 -18.55
N PHE A 60 17.50 -3.24 -19.73
CA PHE A 60 16.15 -3.63 -20.09
C PHE A 60 16.12 -5.12 -20.46
N ASP A 61 15.23 -5.86 -19.82
CA ASP A 61 14.97 -7.27 -20.12
C ASP A 61 13.51 -7.44 -20.54
N PRO A 62 13.22 -7.81 -21.79
CA PRO A 62 11.84 -8.07 -22.23
C PRO A 62 11.31 -9.43 -21.75
N TYR A 63 12.15 -10.28 -21.16
CA TYR A 63 11.78 -11.62 -20.71
C TYR A 63 11.48 -11.63 -19.21
N SER A 64 10.52 -12.48 -18.83
CA SER A 64 10.22 -12.80 -17.43
C SER A 64 10.57 -14.27 -17.22
N ASP A 65 11.75 -14.53 -16.67
CA ASP A 65 12.28 -15.89 -16.50
C ASP A 65 11.39 -16.73 -15.57
N ASP A 66 11.10 -16.21 -14.37
CA ASP A 66 10.23 -16.89 -13.40
C ASP A 66 9.29 -15.90 -12.69
N PRO A 67 7.97 -15.90 -13.01
CA PRO A 67 7.01 -14.99 -12.39
C PRO A 67 6.81 -15.26 -10.88
N ARG A 68 7.29 -16.39 -10.35
CA ARG A 68 7.27 -16.68 -8.91
C ARG A 68 8.15 -15.70 -8.13
N LEU A 69 9.24 -15.22 -8.72
CA LEU A 69 10.15 -14.26 -8.12
C LEU A 69 9.54 -12.87 -7.94
N GLY A 70 8.50 -12.54 -8.71
CA GLY A 70 7.94 -11.19 -8.74
C GLY A 70 7.58 -10.65 -7.36
N ILE A 71 8.09 -9.45 -7.05
CA ILE A 71 7.93 -8.81 -5.75
C ILE A 71 6.55 -8.16 -5.64
N GLN A 72 5.80 -8.50 -4.59
CA GLN A 72 4.43 -8.05 -4.35
C GLN A 72 4.33 -6.98 -3.28
N LYS A 73 5.09 -7.13 -2.19
CA LYS A 73 5.08 -6.21 -1.04
C LYS A 73 6.49 -5.98 -0.51
N ILE A 74 6.72 -4.76 -0.05
CA ILE A 74 7.98 -4.32 0.55
C ILE A 74 7.64 -3.50 1.79
N HIS A 75 8.39 -3.69 2.86
CA HIS A 75 8.38 -2.80 4.01
C HIS A 75 9.83 -2.61 4.50
N LEU A 76 10.29 -1.35 4.51
CA LEU A 76 11.61 -0.96 4.98
C LEU A 76 11.47 -0.16 6.27
N CYS A 77 12.12 -0.61 7.34
CA CYS A 77 12.29 0.21 8.53
C CYS A 77 13.54 1.09 8.39
N LYS A 78 13.32 2.38 8.16
CA LYS A 78 14.38 3.40 8.01
C LYS A 78 15.26 3.60 9.25
N TYR A 79 14.84 3.12 10.42
CA TYR A 79 15.57 3.29 11.68
C TYR A 79 16.51 2.13 11.98
N SER A 80 16.01 0.91 11.80
CA SER A 80 16.75 -0.31 12.15
C SER A 80 17.52 -0.93 11.00
N GLY A 81 17.26 -0.50 9.76
CA GLY A 81 17.86 -1.12 8.58
C GLY A 81 17.24 -2.49 8.23
N TYR A 82 16.18 -2.94 8.90
CA TYR A 82 15.46 -4.15 8.48
C TYR A 82 14.58 -3.88 7.26
N LEU A 83 14.67 -4.79 6.30
CA LEU A 83 13.88 -4.81 5.09
C LEU A 83 13.16 -6.16 5.00
N ILE A 84 11.85 -6.12 4.73
CA ILE A 84 11.10 -7.31 4.36
C ILE A 84 10.55 -7.19 2.96
N VAL A 85 10.69 -8.28 2.21
CA VAL A 85 10.26 -8.37 0.82
C VAL A 85 9.46 -9.65 0.64
N ALA A 86 8.26 -9.53 0.07
CA ALA A 86 7.36 -10.65 -0.16
C ALA A 86 7.06 -10.83 -1.64
N GLY A 87 7.10 -12.07 -2.10
CA GLY A 87 6.97 -12.44 -3.51
C GLY A 87 5.62 -13.06 -3.89
N THR A 88 5.58 -13.60 -5.11
CA THR A 88 4.37 -14.13 -5.75
C THR A 88 4.07 -15.57 -5.36
N ALA A 89 5.08 -16.37 -5.01
CA ALA A 89 4.95 -17.77 -4.59
C ALA A 89 4.95 -17.95 -3.06
N GLY A 90 4.48 -16.94 -2.32
CA GLY A 90 4.33 -17.03 -0.86
C GLY A 90 5.63 -16.94 -0.07
N GLN A 91 6.75 -16.62 -0.72
CA GLN A 91 8.04 -16.40 -0.08
C GLN A 91 8.15 -15.00 0.52
N ILE A 92 8.67 -14.89 1.74
CA ILE A 92 8.89 -13.63 2.46
C ILE A 92 10.30 -13.63 3.03
N LEU A 93 11.17 -12.77 2.52
CA LEU A 93 12.54 -12.63 2.98
C LEU A 93 12.64 -11.52 4.03
N VAL A 94 13.33 -11.82 5.12
CA VAL A 94 13.74 -10.84 6.14
C VAL A 94 15.23 -10.59 5.98
N MET A 95 15.56 -9.32 5.79
CA MET A 95 16.90 -8.84 5.46
C MET A 95 17.33 -7.73 6.40
N GLU A 96 18.63 -7.64 6.62
CA GLU A 96 19.29 -6.59 7.38
C GLU A 96 20.31 -5.88 6.49
N LEU A 97 20.50 -4.58 6.69
CA LEU A 97 21.50 -3.80 5.98
C LEU A 97 22.87 -4.07 6.61
N ASN A 98 23.83 -4.50 5.78
CA ASN A 98 25.21 -4.77 6.18
C ASN A 98 26.19 -4.06 5.24
N ASP A 99 27.28 -3.52 5.80
CA ASP A 99 28.29 -2.77 5.06
C ASP A 99 29.32 -3.69 4.36
N GLU A 100 29.49 -4.91 4.86
CA GLU A 100 30.43 -5.89 4.33
C GLU A 100 29.73 -7.07 3.67
N ALA A 101 30.42 -7.75 2.75
CA ALA A 101 29.91 -9.00 2.19
C ALA A 101 29.89 -10.09 3.28
N ALA A 102 28.85 -10.91 3.29
CA ALA A 102 28.72 -11.99 4.27
C ALA A 102 28.30 -13.29 3.59
N GLU A 103 28.96 -14.39 3.98
CA GLU A 103 28.55 -15.74 3.63
C GLU A 103 27.63 -16.28 4.72
N GLN A 104 26.36 -16.53 4.37
CA GLN A 104 25.37 -17.00 5.34
C GLN A 104 24.33 -17.91 4.70
N SER A 105 23.84 -18.86 5.48
CA SER A 105 22.69 -19.71 5.14
C SER A 105 21.38 -19.01 5.54
N ILE A 106 20.35 -19.13 4.70
CA ILE A 106 19.03 -18.55 4.99
C ILE A 106 18.20 -19.58 5.76
N GLU A 107 17.75 -19.23 6.97
CA GLU A 107 16.89 -20.11 7.73
C GLU A 107 15.44 -20.04 7.20
N ALA A 108 15.00 -21.10 6.54
CA ALA A 108 13.68 -21.19 5.93
C ALA A 108 12.66 -21.87 6.87
N LYS A 109 11.54 -21.21 7.13
CA LYS A 109 10.40 -21.75 7.89
C LYS A 109 9.16 -21.83 7.01
N VAL A 110 8.59 -23.03 6.89
CA VAL A 110 7.29 -23.23 6.23
C VAL A 110 6.17 -22.91 7.22
N VAL A 111 5.23 -22.06 6.80
CA VAL A 111 4.06 -21.68 7.60
C VAL A 111 2.78 -22.07 6.88
N ASP A 112 2.10 -23.07 7.42
CA ASP A 112 0.84 -23.57 6.90
C ASP A 112 -0.35 -22.70 7.33
N LEU A 113 -0.90 -21.96 6.37
CA LEU A 113 -2.08 -21.10 6.51
C LEU A 113 -3.40 -21.87 6.59
N LEU A 114 -3.39 -23.15 6.26
CA LEU A 114 -4.56 -24.02 6.23
C LEU A 114 -4.58 -25.02 7.39
N GLN A 115 -3.82 -24.77 8.46
CA GLN A 115 -3.85 -25.60 9.67
C GLN A 115 -5.28 -25.91 10.12
N GLY A 116 -5.64 -27.19 10.14
CA GLY A 116 -6.97 -27.68 10.51
C GLY A 116 -8.01 -27.68 9.39
N GLN A 117 -7.64 -27.42 8.13
CA GLN A 117 -8.49 -27.58 6.95
C GLN A 117 -8.05 -28.80 6.14
N GLU A 118 -8.90 -29.82 6.04
CA GLU A 118 -8.64 -31.01 5.23
C GLU A 118 -9.20 -30.86 3.81
N GLY A 119 -8.64 -31.59 2.85
CA GLY A 119 -9.16 -31.68 1.48
C GLY A 119 -8.80 -30.53 0.54
N PHE A 120 -8.12 -29.48 1.01
CA PHE A 120 -7.64 -28.41 0.13
C PHE A 120 -6.50 -28.89 -0.77
N ARG A 121 -6.62 -28.66 -2.08
CA ARG A 121 -5.58 -28.98 -3.06
C ARG A 121 -5.10 -27.73 -3.77
N TRP A 122 -3.82 -27.41 -3.59
CA TRP A 122 -3.17 -26.31 -4.30
C TRP A 122 -3.07 -26.62 -5.80
N LYS A 123 -3.48 -25.66 -6.64
CA LYS A 123 -3.44 -25.75 -8.11
C LYS A 123 -2.62 -24.61 -8.76
N GLY A 124 -1.86 -23.85 -7.96
CA GLY A 124 -1.03 -22.74 -8.45
C GLY A 124 0.43 -23.12 -8.63
N HIS A 125 1.30 -22.12 -8.80
CA HIS A 125 2.75 -22.31 -8.87
C HIS A 125 3.29 -22.98 -7.61
N THR A 126 4.30 -23.84 -7.74
CA THR A 126 5.00 -24.41 -6.60
C THR A 126 5.82 -23.34 -5.87
N ARG A 127 6.22 -23.63 -4.63
CA ARG A 127 7.18 -22.79 -3.91
C ARG A 127 8.52 -22.72 -4.67
N LEU A 128 9.30 -21.68 -4.40
CA LEU A 128 10.69 -21.61 -4.85
C LEU A 128 11.56 -22.51 -3.98
N ASP A 129 12.57 -23.12 -4.59
CA ASP A 129 13.55 -23.94 -3.90
C ASP A 129 14.66 -23.03 -3.36
N VAL A 130 14.97 -23.20 -2.08
CA VAL A 130 15.85 -22.31 -1.32
C VAL A 130 17.23 -22.95 -1.29
N ARG A 131 18.27 -22.15 -1.52
CA ARG A 131 19.65 -22.64 -1.42
C ARG A 131 19.96 -23.11 0.00
N GLU A 132 20.33 -24.38 0.14
CA GLU A 132 20.71 -24.97 1.43
C GLU A 132 22.15 -24.61 1.83
N GLU A 133 23.03 -24.46 0.84
CA GLU A 133 24.41 -24.08 1.05
C GLU A 133 24.56 -22.59 1.41
N PRO A 134 25.59 -22.21 2.20
CA PRO A 134 25.88 -20.81 2.45
C PRO A 134 26.08 -20.02 1.16
N VAL A 135 25.46 -18.85 1.09
CA VAL A 135 25.53 -17.97 -0.08
C VAL A 135 26.30 -16.72 0.29
N LEU A 136 27.25 -16.32 -0.56
CA LEU A 136 27.96 -15.06 -0.42
C LEU A 136 27.07 -13.91 -0.90
N PHE A 137 26.56 -13.12 0.04
CA PHE A 137 25.80 -11.91 -0.26
C PHE A 137 26.74 -10.70 -0.34
N PRO A 138 26.61 -9.85 -1.37
CA PRO A 138 27.37 -8.61 -1.43
C PRO A 138 26.94 -7.64 -0.33
N PRO A 139 27.70 -6.54 -0.10
CA PRO A 139 27.27 -5.45 0.77
C PRO A 139 25.88 -4.92 0.40
N GLY A 140 25.10 -4.55 1.43
CA GLY A 140 23.74 -4.07 1.30
C GLY A 140 22.75 -4.91 2.09
N PHE A 141 21.54 -5.12 1.56
CA PHE A 141 20.51 -5.89 2.26
C PHE A 141 20.72 -7.39 2.10
N GLN A 142 21.03 -8.08 3.19
CA GLN A 142 21.38 -9.49 3.18
C GLN A 142 20.30 -10.32 3.90
N PRO A 143 19.76 -11.38 3.27
CA PRO A 143 18.70 -12.19 3.87
C PRO A 143 19.24 -13.19 4.89
N PHE A 144 18.61 -13.25 6.06
CA PHE A 144 18.97 -14.20 7.12
C PHE A 144 17.82 -15.14 7.51
N ALA A 145 16.57 -14.80 7.14
CA ALA A 145 15.40 -15.63 7.38
C ALA A 145 14.42 -15.58 6.22
N LEU A 146 13.77 -16.72 5.95
CA LEU A 146 12.75 -16.88 4.93
C LEU A 146 11.49 -17.51 5.54
N VAL A 147 10.35 -16.87 5.33
CA VAL A 147 9.04 -17.45 5.65
C VAL A 147 8.38 -17.90 4.34
N GLN A 148 8.15 -19.20 4.21
CA GLN A 148 7.46 -19.79 3.07
C GLN A 148 6.02 -20.10 3.43
N CYS A 149 5.06 -19.39 2.85
CA CYS A 149 3.64 -19.67 3.02
C CYS A 149 3.28 -21.01 2.37
N GLN A 150 2.42 -21.78 3.04
CA GLN A 150 1.77 -22.96 2.51
C GLN A 150 0.25 -22.77 2.62
N PRO A 151 -0.51 -22.82 1.51
CA PRO A 151 -0.08 -22.90 0.12
C PRO A 151 0.81 -21.71 -0.33
N PRO A 152 1.68 -21.90 -1.35
CA PRO A 152 2.58 -20.87 -1.88
C PRO A 152 1.84 -19.84 -2.74
N ALA A 153 0.88 -19.15 -2.12
CA ALA A 153 0.05 -18.15 -2.74
C ALA A 153 0.65 -16.74 -2.62
N VAL A 154 0.24 -15.86 -3.53
CA VAL A 154 0.65 -14.46 -3.58
C VAL A 154 0.47 -13.78 -2.21
N VAL A 155 1.52 -13.11 -1.74
CA VAL A 155 1.45 -12.30 -0.52
C VAL A 155 0.75 -10.98 -0.84
N THR A 156 -0.33 -10.72 -0.11
CA THR A 156 -1.32 -9.67 -0.40
C THR A 156 -1.30 -8.53 0.62
N ALA A 157 -0.81 -8.80 1.83
CA ALA A 157 -0.55 -7.83 2.89
C ALA A 157 0.77 -8.19 3.61
N LEU A 158 1.51 -7.17 4.03
CA LEU A 158 2.80 -7.31 4.70
C LEU A 158 3.00 -6.13 5.65
N ASN A 159 3.46 -6.37 6.88
CA ASN A 159 3.80 -5.33 7.84
C ASN A 159 4.97 -5.78 8.75
N LEU A 160 5.89 -4.87 9.04
CA LEU A 160 7.08 -5.09 9.87
C LEU A 160 6.97 -4.27 11.15
N HIS A 161 7.20 -4.91 12.30
CA HIS A 161 7.43 -4.19 13.56
C HIS A 161 8.87 -4.43 14.03
N SER A 162 9.78 -3.53 13.64
CA SER A 162 11.22 -3.69 13.88
C SER A 162 11.64 -3.66 15.35
N GLU A 163 10.89 -2.95 16.19
CA GLU A 163 11.12 -2.89 17.62
C GLU A 163 10.76 -4.21 18.32
N TRP A 164 9.69 -4.87 17.85
CA TRP A 164 9.18 -6.11 18.43
C TRP A 164 9.81 -7.35 17.78
N LYS A 165 10.55 -7.14 16.69
CA LYS A 165 11.13 -8.16 15.83
C LYS A 165 10.07 -9.12 15.27
N LEU A 166 8.96 -8.55 14.80
CA LEU A 166 7.82 -9.29 14.27
C LEU A 166 7.49 -8.92 12.82
N VAL A 167 7.08 -9.91 12.04
CA VAL A 167 6.57 -9.76 10.66
C VAL A 167 5.19 -10.36 10.57
N ALA A 168 4.23 -9.56 10.12
CA ALA A 168 2.88 -10.02 9.78
C ALA A 168 2.74 -10.10 8.26
N PHE A 169 2.12 -11.18 7.78
CA PHE A 169 1.90 -11.41 6.36
C PHE A 169 0.55 -12.06 6.11
N GLY A 170 -0.04 -11.82 4.94
CA GLY A 170 -1.35 -12.34 4.57
C GLY A 170 -1.45 -12.70 3.10
N THR A 171 -2.18 -13.76 2.80
CA THR A 171 -2.48 -14.25 1.44
C THR A 171 -3.99 -14.25 1.20
N SER A 172 -4.43 -14.88 0.10
CA SER A 172 -5.86 -15.15 -0.13
C SER A 172 -6.49 -16.14 0.85
N HIS A 173 -5.69 -16.90 1.61
CA HIS A 173 -6.15 -18.01 2.44
C HIS A 173 -6.21 -17.66 3.93
N GLY A 174 -5.37 -16.73 4.37
CA GLY A 174 -5.15 -16.44 5.77
C GLY A 174 -4.01 -15.47 5.99
N PHE A 175 -3.70 -15.23 7.26
CA PHE A 175 -2.54 -14.45 7.68
C PHE A 175 -1.81 -15.15 8.82
N GLY A 176 -0.56 -14.76 9.02
CA GLY A 176 0.29 -15.25 10.09
C GLY A 176 1.14 -14.14 10.69
N LEU A 177 1.69 -14.45 11.86
CA LEU A 177 2.68 -13.63 12.56
C LEU A 177 3.93 -14.48 12.78
N PHE A 178 5.06 -13.95 12.34
CA PHE A 178 6.36 -14.59 12.46
C PHE A 178 7.28 -13.72 13.31
N ASP A 179 7.96 -14.38 14.24
CA ASP A 179 9.02 -13.81 15.05
C ASP A 179 10.35 -14.09 14.36
N TYR A 180 10.98 -13.06 13.81
CA TYR A 180 12.25 -13.21 13.10
C TYR A 180 13.47 -13.13 14.02
N HIS A 181 13.28 -12.82 15.31
CA HIS A 181 14.35 -12.92 16.29
C HIS A 181 14.59 -14.37 16.72
N GLN A 182 13.51 -15.09 17.08
CA GLN A 182 13.56 -16.53 17.38
C GLN A 182 13.37 -17.42 16.14
N LYS A 183 13.12 -16.81 14.99
CA LYS A 183 12.85 -17.47 13.70
C LYS A 183 11.72 -18.51 13.78
N ASN A 184 10.68 -18.18 14.55
CA ASN A 184 9.56 -19.06 14.80
C ASN A 184 8.22 -18.43 14.41
N SER A 185 7.26 -19.28 14.02
CA SER A 185 5.89 -18.85 13.76
C SER A 185 5.16 -18.65 15.08
N VAL A 186 4.61 -17.46 15.32
CA VAL A 186 3.87 -17.13 16.54
C VAL A 186 2.45 -17.67 16.46
N PHE A 187 1.72 -17.34 15.38
CA PHE A 187 0.39 -17.88 15.13
C PHE A 187 0.02 -17.79 13.66
N VAL A 188 -1.02 -18.55 13.30
CA VAL A 188 -1.61 -18.55 11.97
C VAL A 188 -3.13 -18.51 12.09
N LYS A 189 -3.79 -17.78 11.19
CA LYS A 189 -5.24 -17.70 11.10
C LYS A 189 -5.69 -17.91 9.66
N CYS A 190 -6.37 -19.02 9.41
CA CYS A 190 -7.14 -19.23 8.19
C CYS A 190 -8.37 -18.32 8.19
N THR A 191 -8.64 -17.69 7.04
CA THR A 191 -9.77 -16.77 6.82
C THR A 191 -10.72 -17.24 5.72
N LEU A 192 -10.50 -18.44 5.17
CA LEU A 192 -11.41 -19.03 4.20
C LEU A 192 -12.71 -19.49 4.87
N ASN A 193 -13.82 -19.32 4.16
CA ASN A 193 -15.05 -20.02 4.51
C ASN A 193 -14.95 -21.48 4.04
N PRO A 194 -15.60 -22.44 4.73
CA PRO A 194 -15.68 -23.82 4.26
C PRO A 194 -16.25 -23.96 2.84
N SER A 195 -17.13 -23.04 2.42
CA SER A 195 -17.69 -22.97 1.06
C SER A 195 -16.71 -22.44 0.00
N ASP A 196 -15.70 -21.67 0.40
CA ASP A 196 -14.74 -21.03 -0.52
C ASP A 196 -13.62 -21.99 -0.96
N GLN A 197 -13.54 -23.18 -0.39
CA GLN A 197 -12.54 -24.22 -0.73
C GLN A 197 -12.58 -24.62 -2.22
N LEU A 198 -13.74 -24.46 -2.89
CA LEU A 198 -13.94 -24.80 -4.30
C LEU A 198 -13.77 -23.61 -5.26
N ALA A 199 -13.69 -22.37 -4.76
CA ALA A 199 -13.82 -21.15 -5.58
C ALA A 199 -12.48 -20.52 -6.00
N MET A 200 -11.34 -21.03 -5.51
CA MET A 200 -10.00 -20.47 -5.73
C MET A 200 -9.35 -20.98 -7.02
N GLU A 201 -10.11 -21.06 -8.12
CA GLU A 201 -9.60 -21.52 -9.41
C GLU A 201 -9.00 -20.35 -10.22
N GLY A 202 -7.68 -20.18 -10.11
CA GLY A 202 -6.87 -19.40 -11.06
C GLY A 202 -5.85 -18.42 -10.43
N PRO A 203 -4.80 -18.01 -11.17
CA PRO A 203 -3.86 -16.98 -10.73
C PRO A 203 -4.61 -15.67 -10.44
N LEU A 204 -4.38 -15.09 -9.25
CA LEU A 204 -4.99 -13.83 -8.79
C LEU A 204 -4.80 -12.67 -9.80
N SER A 205 -3.79 -12.73 -10.67
CA SER A 205 -3.52 -11.74 -11.73
C SER A 205 -4.58 -11.74 -12.85
N ARG A 206 -5.23 -12.88 -13.15
CA ARG A 206 -6.22 -13.00 -14.24
C ARG A 206 -7.67 -12.72 -13.83
N VAL A 207 -7.97 -12.56 -12.54
CA VAL A 207 -9.36 -12.35 -12.05
C VAL A 207 -9.72 -10.86 -11.90
N LYS A 208 -8.79 -9.93 -12.15
CA LYS A 208 -9.11 -8.50 -12.34
C LYS A 208 -9.13 -8.14 -13.82
N SER A 209 -10.13 -8.63 -14.55
CA SER A 209 -10.48 -8.07 -15.86
C SER A 209 -12.00 -8.14 -16.10
N ILE A 210 -12.65 -7.00 -15.88
CA ILE A 210 -13.51 -6.33 -16.89
C ILE A 210 -14.57 -7.21 -17.59
N LYS A 211 -15.22 -8.18 -16.94
CA LYS A 211 -16.40 -8.84 -17.55
C LYS A 211 -17.67 -8.97 -16.72
N LYS A 212 -17.66 -8.71 -15.41
CA LYS A 212 -18.91 -8.73 -14.61
C LYS A 212 -19.63 -7.37 -14.49
N SER A 213 -18.94 -6.23 -14.63
CA SER A 213 -19.57 -4.90 -14.47
C SER A 213 -20.27 -4.36 -15.73
N LEU A 214 -19.91 -4.81 -16.93
CA LEU A 214 -20.43 -4.23 -18.18
C LEU A 214 -21.78 -4.82 -18.62
N ARG A 215 -22.12 -6.05 -18.20
CA ARG A 215 -23.35 -6.71 -18.66
C ARG A 215 -24.57 -6.44 -17.79
N GLN A 216 -24.40 -5.90 -16.58
CA GLN A 216 -25.50 -5.54 -15.68
C GLN A 216 -25.96 -4.08 -15.80
N SER A 217 -25.12 -3.15 -16.29
CA SER A 217 -25.49 -1.74 -16.41
C SER A 217 -26.43 -1.43 -17.58
N PHE A 218 -26.49 -2.28 -18.62
CA PHE A 218 -27.28 -2.03 -19.83
C PHE A 218 -28.71 -2.63 -19.85
N ARG A 219 -29.24 -3.16 -18.74
CA ARG A 219 -30.63 -3.70 -18.70
C ARG A 219 -31.64 -2.90 -17.89
N ARG A 220 -31.30 -1.72 -17.36
CA ARG A 220 -32.26 -0.89 -16.58
C ARG A 220 -32.69 0.44 -17.20
N ILE A 221 -32.43 0.65 -18.49
CA ILE A 221 -33.02 1.77 -19.22
C ILE A 221 -33.93 1.23 -20.32
N ARG A 222 -35.18 0.96 -19.96
CA ARG A 222 -36.31 1.03 -20.90
C ARG A 222 -37.37 1.93 -20.26
N ARG A 223 -37.48 3.13 -20.83
CA ARG A 223 -38.60 4.05 -20.64
C ARG A 223 -39.91 3.35 -21.03
N SER A 224 -40.94 3.43 -20.21
CA SER A 224 -42.32 3.30 -20.64
C SER A 224 -43.06 4.61 -20.34
N ARG A 225 -43.71 5.17 -21.37
CA ARG A 225 -44.71 6.24 -21.29
C ARG A 225 -46.08 5.57 -21.36
N VAL A 226 -47.01 5.87 -20.45
CA VAL A 226 -48.46 5.92 -20.75
C VAL A 226 -49.21 6.85 -19.77
N SER A 227 -49.77 7.93 -20.34
CA SER A 227 -51.09 8.58 -20.17
C SER A 227 -51.81 8.76 -18.81
N LEU A 228 -51.93 10.04 -18.43
CA LEU A 228 -53.10 10.83 -17.99
C LEU A 228 -54.20 10.22 -17.07
N ARG A 229 -54.44 10.90 -15.94
CA ARG A 229 -55.75 11.50 -15.55
C ARG A 229 -55.58 12.55 -14.43
N LYS A 230 -56.11 13.76 -14.66
CA LYS A 230 -56.26 14.88 -13.70
C LYS A 230 -57.51 14.67 -12.84
N HIS A 231 -57.48 14.95 -11.54
CA HIS A 231 -58.08 16.15 -10.91
C HIS A 231 -57.98 16.09 -9.37
N HIS A 232 -57.96 17.28 -8.75
CA HIS A 232 -57.84 17.61 -7.32
C HIS A 232 -56.45 17.45 -6.71
N LEU A 233 -55.81 18.56 -6.38
CA LEU A 233 -54.89 18.78 -5.24
C LEU A 233 -54.21 20.14 -5.45
N GLN A 234 -54.76 21.22 -4.90
CA GLN A 234 -54.17 22.56 -5.01
C GLN A 234 -53.75 23.17 -3.67
N GLU A 235 -53.98 22.48 -2.55
CA GLU A 235 -53.42 22.82 -1.23
C GLU A 235 -52.34 21.84 -0.74
N ALA A 236 -52.30 20.61 -1.26
CA ALA A 236 -51.21 19.67 -0.96
C ALA A 236 -49.95 19.89 -1.81
N ASN A 237 -50.08 20.57 -2.96
CA ASN A 237 -48.94 20.83 -3.85
C ASN A 237 -47.96 21.84 -3.24
N ALA A 238 -48.40 22.79 -2.40
CA ALA A 238 -47.49 23.75 -1.76
C ALA A 238 -46.66 23.12 -0.63
N ARG A 239 -47.21 22.15 0.10
CA ARG A 239 -46.47 21.36 1.10
C ARG A 239 -45.57 20.32 0.43
N LEU A 240 -46.05 19.68 -0.63
CA LEU A 240 -45.26 18.75 -1.40
C LEU A 240 -44.14 19.47 -2.15
N GLU A 241 -44.33 20.68 -2.69
CA GLU A 241 -43.24 21.46 -3.32
C GLU A 241 -42.23 21.97 -2.29
N ALA A 242 -42.64 22.28 -1.05
CA ALA A 242 -41.72 22.60 0.03
C ALA A 242 -40.93 21.35 0.51
N GLU A 243 -41.59 20.19 0.64
CA GLU A 243 -40.92 18.90 0.92
C GLU A 243 -40.06 18.42 -0.26
N LEU A 244 -40.45 18.69 -1.51
CA LEU A 244 -39.69 18.36 -2.71
C LEU A 244 -38.50 19.30 -2.85
N ALA A 245 -38.64 20.58 -2.49
CA ALA A 245 -37.53 21.53 -2.41
C ALA A 245 -36.56 21.16 -1.27
N GLU A 246 -37.06 20.71 -0.10
CA GLU A 246 -36.21 20.15 0.97
C GLU A 246 -35.56 18.81 0.57
N MET A 247 -36.25 17.95 -0.18
CA MET A 247 -35.69 16.70 -0.76
C MET A 247 -34.71 16.95 -1.91
N GLU A 248 -34.88 18.01 -2.70
CA GLU A 248 -33.93 18.44 -3.73
C GLU A 248 -32.68 19.09 -3.12
N LEU A 249 -32.80 19.66 -1.91
CA LEU A 249 -31.68 20.24 -1.15
C LEU A 249 -30.91 19.20 -0.32
N ALA A 250 -31.52 18.06 0.03
CA ALA A 250 -30.84 16.96 0.68
C ALA A 250 -30.04 16.14 -0.36
N PRO A 251 -28.71 15.99 -0.23
CA PRO A 251 -27.95 15.19 -1.18
C PRO A 251 -28.50 13.76 -1.21
N VAL A 252 -28.95 13.31 -2.39
CA VAL A 252 -29.53 11.98 -2.62
C VAL A 252 -28.49 10.90 -2.30
N GLN A 253 -28.44 10.46 -1.05
CA GLN A 253 -27.52 9.41 -0.62
C GLN A 253 -28.03 8.05 -1.08
N ARG A 254 -27.21 7.36 -1.89
CA ARG A 254 -27.49 5.99 -2.33
C ARG A 254 -27.38 5.02 -1.15
N LYS A 255 -28.29 4.03 -1.09
CA LYS A 255 -28.19 2.94 -0.11
C LYS A 255 -26.96 2.07 -0.44
N ILE A 256 -26.08 1.90 0.54
CA ILE A 256 -24.96 0.95 0.44
C ILE A 256 -25.49 -0.43 0.84
N GLU A 257 -25.64 -1.32 -0.13
CA GLU A 257 -26.07 -2.70 0.08
C GLU A 257 -24.89 -3.58 0.46
N ALA A 258 -25.14 -4.56 1.34
CA ALA A 258 -24.11 -5.51 1.74
C ALA A 258 -23.74 -6.42 0.55
N ARG A 259 -22.44 -6.68 0.38
CA ARG A 259 -21.96 -7.68 -0.59
C ARG A 259 -22.40 -9.09 -0.16
N SER A 260 -22.69 -9.95 -1.14
CA SER A 260 -23.06 -11.35 -0.90
C SER A 260 -21.93 -12.11 -0.20
N SER A 261 -22.28 -13.03 0.70
CA SER A 261 -21.30 -13.96 1.30
C SER A 261 -20.69 -14.92 0.28
N ASP A 262 -21.36 -15.12 -0.86
CA ASP A 262 -20.96 -16.06 -1.90
C ASP A 262 -19.92 -15.46 -2.87
N ASP A 263 -19.45 -14.23 -2.61
CA ASP A 263 -18.33 -13.66 -3.36
C ASP A 263 -17.06 -14.45 -3.05
N SER A 264 -16.52 -15.14 -4.05
CA SER A 264 -15.18 -15.72 -4.00
C SER A 264 -14.19 -14.69 -3.44
N PHE A 265 -13.26 -15.11 -2.59
CA PHE A 265 -12.22 -14.25 -1.97
C PHE A 265 -12.68 -13.36 -0.81
N THR A 266 -13.76 -13.66 -0.08
CA THR A 266 -14.06 -12.93 1.18
C THR A 266 -12.91 -13.01 2.20
N GLY A 267 -12.24 -14.17 2.28
CA GLY A 267 -11.11 -14.40 3.18
C GLY A 267 -9.81 -13.68 2.82
N LEU A 268 -9.69 -13.10 1.62
CA LEU A 268 -8.45 -12.45 1.16
C LEU A 268 -8.02 -11.33 2.11
N VAL A 269 -6.80 -11.43 2.63
CA VAL A 269 -6.24 -10.42 3.54
C VAL A 269 -5.75 -9.22 2.73
N ARG A 270 -6.16 -8.01 3.12
CA ARG A 270 -5.91 -6.78 2.35
C ARG A 270 -4.98 -5.81 3.05
N THR A 271 -5.04 -5.76 4.39
CA THR A 271 -4.24 -4.86 5.21
C THR A 271 -3.85 -5.53 6.51
N LEU A 272 -2.66 -5.22 7.00
CA LEU A 272 -2.12 -5.63 8.29
C LEU A 272 -1.55 -4.38 8.96
N TYR A 273 -1.80 -4.22 10.27
CA TYR A 273 -1.38 -3.04 11.02
C TYR A 273 -1.04 -3.42 12.45
N PHE A 274 0.16 -3.07 12.89
CA PHE A 274 0.56 -3.17 14.30
C PHE A 274 0.16 -1.90 15.04
N ALA A 275 -0.24 -2.05 16.30
CA ALA A 275 -0.55 -0.94 17.17
C ALA A 275 -0.29 -1.31 18.63
N ASP A 276 0.22 -0.38 19.42
CA ASP A 276 0.20 -0.50 20.88
C ASP A 276 -0.98 0.31 21.44
N THR A 277 -2.02 -0.39 21.90
CA THR A 277 -3.30 0.25 22.24
C THR A 277 -4.14 -0.60 23.19
N PHE A 278 -5.25 -0.02 23.65
CA PHE A 278 -6.24 -0.64 24.53
C PHE A 278 -7.14 -1.67 23.80
N LEU A 279 -7.11 -2.93 24.24
CA LEU A 279 -7.94 -4.02 23.69
C LEU A 279 -8.85 -4.69 24.73
N SER A 280 -8.35 -4.94 25.94
CA SER A 280 -9.08 -5.57 27.04
C SER A 280 -9.79 -4.53 27.91
N ASP A 281 -9.03 -3.59 28.44
CA ASP A 281 -9.46 -2.53 29.34
C ASP A 281 -8.91 -1.16 28.86
N SER A 282 -9.27 -0.10 29.58
CA SER A 282 -8.87 1.28 29.26
C SER A 282 -7.67 1.77 30.09
N SER A 283 -7.00 0.87 30.82
CA SER A 283 -5.90 1.19 31.74
C SER A 283 -4.56 0.66 31.26
N HIS A 284 -4.56 -0.46 30.54
CA HIS A 284 -3.37 -1.15 30.09
C HIS A 284 -3.39 -1.25 28.57
N ASN A 285 -2.49 -0.53 27.92
CA ASN A 285 -2.19 -0.72 26.51
C ASN A 285 -1.43 -2.03 26.32
N THR A 286 -1.64 -2.66 25.18
CA THR A 286 -0.97 -3.91 24.81
C THR A 286 -0.58 -3.87 23.34
N PRO A 287 0.61 -4.40 22.98
CA PRO A 287 0.97 -4.66 21.60
C PRO A 287 -0.11 -5.49 20.89
N SER A 288 -0.46 -5.10 19.67
CA SER A 288 -1.55 -5.71 18.93
C SER A 288 -1.29 -5.79 17.44
N LEU A 289 -1.85 -6.82 16.81
CA LEU A 289 -1.90 -6.98 15.36
C LEU A 289 -3.35 -6.93 14.89
N TRP A 290 -3.59 -6.10 13.88
CA TRP A 290 -4.88 -5.92 13.22
C TRP A 290 -4.81 -6.43 11.77
N ALA A 291 -5.80 -7.20 11.35
CA ALA A 291 -5.90 -7.74 10.00
C ALA A 291 -7.26 -7.40 9.39
N GLY A 292 -7.26 -6.81 8.19
CA GLY A 292 -8.48 -6.49 7.44
C GLY A 292 -8.64 -7.38 6.22
N THR A 293 -9.84 -7.92 6.01
CA THR A 293 -10.15 -8.83 4.89
C THR A 293 -10.99 -8.18 3.81
N ASN A 294 -11.08 -8.87 2.68
CA ASN A 294 -11.85 -8.46 1.52
C ASN A 294 -13.38 -8.57 1.75
N GLY A 295 -13.82 -9.44 2.67
CA GLY A 295 -15.21 -9.56 3.11
C GLY A 295 -15.64 -8.53 4.17
N GLY A 296 -14.80 -7.54 4.49
CA GLY A 296 -15.11 -6.53 5.50
C GLY A 296 -14.95 -7.00 6.95
N GLY A 297 -14.23 -8.10 7.18
CA GLY A 297 -13.85 -8.54 8.52
C GLY A 297 -12.57 -7.84 8.98
N VAL A 298 -12.51 -7.49 10.26
CA VAL A 298 -11.30 -6.98 10.93
C VAL A 298 -11.04 -7.82 12.17
N PHE A 299 -9.87 -8.46 12.22
CA PHE A 299 -9.42 -9.25 13.36
C PHE A 299 -8.38 -8.46 14.15
N ALA A 300 -8.46 -8.49 15.48
CA ALA A 300 -7.44 -7.93 16.37
C ALA A 300 -6.92 -9.01 17.31
N TYR A 301 -5.60 -9.13 17.38
CA TYR A 301 -4.88 -10.04 18.28
C TYR A 301 -4.07 -9.22 19.26
N MET A 302 -4.16 -9.56 20.55
CA MET A 302 -3.28 -9.05 21.58
C MET A 302 -2.00 -9.89 21.59
N LEU A 303 -0.85 -9.21 21.61
CA LEU A 303 0.47 -9.82 21.59
C LEU A 303 1.12 -9.66 22.95
N ARG A 304 1.68 -10.73 23.49
CA ARG A 304 2.53 -10.70 24.67
C ARG A 304 3.95 -10.91 24.19
N ILE A 305 4.72 -9.82 24.25
CA ILE A 305 6.12 -9.78 23.86
C ILE A 305 6.95 -9.80 25.14
N PRO A 306 7.83 -10.80 25.33
CA PRO A 306 8.72 -10.84 26.48
C PRO A 306 9.66 -9.63 26.52
N PRO A 307 10.09 -9.18 27.72
CA PRO A 307 11.15 -8.20 27.86
C PRO A 307 12.44 -8.63 27.15
N VAL A 308 13.30 -7.67 26.80
CA VAL A 308 14.54 -7.92 26.03
C VAL A 308 15.40 -9.02 26.66
N GLU A 309 15.48 -9.07 28.00
CA GLU A 309 16.27 -10.06 28.76
C GLU A 309 15.80 -11.50 28.53
N HIS A 310 14.49 -11.73 28.40
CA HIS A 310 13.90 -13.05 28.18
C HIS A 310 13.51 -13.29 26.71
N ARG A 311 13.84 -12.36 25.81
CA ARG A 311 13.37 -12.39 24.43
C ARG A 311 13.92 -13.54 23.60
N ALA A 312 15.04 -14.13 24.03
CA ALA A 312 15.64 -15.32 23.42
C ALA A 312 15.06 -16.64 23.96
N GLU A 313 14.51 -16.64 25.17
CA GLU A 313 14.08 -17.86 25.89
C GLU A 313 12.55 -18.02 25.87
N GLU A 314 11.81 -16.96 26.14
CA GLU A 314 10.36 -16.98 26.18
C GLU A 314 9.77 -16.69 24.79
N PRO A 315 8.82 -17.50 24.29
CA PRO A 315 8.21 -17.24 23.00
C PRO A 315 7.22 -16.07 23.06
N VAL A 316 7.14 -15.30 21.98
CA VAL A 316 6.03 -14.36 21.77
C VAL A 316 4.74 -15.14 21.66
N THR A 317 3.69 -14.68 22.33
CA THR A 317 2.36 -15.31 22.25
C THR A 317 1.31 -14.33 21.72
N ALA A 318 0.33 -14.84 21.01
CA ALA A 318 -0.76 -14.05 20.44
C ALA A 318 -2.11 -14.65 20.81
N GLN A 319 -3.05 -13.81 21.21
CA GLN A 319 -4.38 -14.21 21.64
C GLN A 319 -5.44 -13.37 20.92
N PRO A 320 -6.50 -14.00 20.35
CA PRO A 320 -7.56 -13.27 19.66
C PRO A 320 -8.32 -12.39 20.65
N ALA A 321 -8.44 -11.10 20.33
CA ALA A 321 -9.05 -10.10 21.21
C ALA A 321 -10.38 -9.57 20.68
N LYS A 322 -10.45 -9.21 19.40
CA LYS A 322 -11.66 -8.65 18.77
C LYS A 322 -11.84 -9.16 17.34
N GLU A 323 -13.11 -9.27 16.94
CA GLU A 323 -13.51 -9.49 15.56
C GLU A 323 -14.64 -8.51 15.21
N ILE A 324 -14.40 -7.68 14.19
CA ILE A 324 -15.33 -6.63 13.75
C ILE A 324 -15.78 -6.98 12.34
N GLN A 325 -17.06 -7.29 12.17
CA GLN A 325 -17.64 -7.46 10.85
C GLN A 325 -18.34 -6.18 10.38
N LEU A 326 -17.84 -5.59 9.30
CA LEU A 326 -18.51 -4.46 8.66
C LEU A 326 -19.81 -4.94 8.00
N MET A 327 -20.93 -4.30 8.37
CA MET A 327 -22.26 -4.65 7.84
C MET A 327 -22.36 -4.59 6.32
N HIS A 328 -21.63 -3.67 5.67
CA HIS A 328 -21.64 -3.52 4.21
C HIS A 328 -20.69 -4.50 3.50
N ARG A 329 -19.86 -5.24 4.24
CA ARG A 329 -18.96 -6.30 3.73
C ARG A 329 -18.04 -5.84 2.59
N ALA A 330 -17.70 -4.56 2.54
CA ALA A 330 -16.73 -4.06 1.57
C ALA A 330 -15.28 -4.33 2.05
N PRO A 331 -14.33 -4.53 1.12
CA PRO A 331 -12.94 -4.79 1.43
C PRO A 331 -12.33 -3.71 2.32
N VAL A 332 -11.64 -4.14 3.38
CA VAL A 332 -10.88 -3.25 4.27
C VAL A 332 -9.55 -2.91 3.60
N LEU A 333 -9.28 -1.63 3.39
CA LEU A 333 -8.07 -1.14 2.71
C LEU A 333 -7.06 -0.53 3.66
N GLY A 334 -7.49 -0.03 4.82
CA GLY A 334 -6.62 0.58 5.80
C GLY A 334 -7.19 0.45 7.20
N ILE A 335 -6.29 0.30 8.17
CA ILE A 335 -6.57 0.31 9.60
C ILE A 335 -5.55 1.27 10.20
N VAL A 336 -6.02 2.20 11.02
CA VAL A 336 -5.18 3.19 11.71
C VAL A 336 -5.70 3.33 13.13
N VAL A 337 -4.82 3.33 14.12
CA VAL A 337 -5.20 3.64 15.50
C VAL A 337 -4.79 5.08 15.80
N LEU A 338 -5.70 5.81 16.43
CA LEU A 338 -5.54 7.20 16.87
C LEU A 338 -5.47 7.22 18.39
N ASP A 339 -4.55 8.03 18.93
CA ASP A 339 -4.35 8.25 20.36
C ASP A 339 -5.45 9.11 21.00
N GLY A 340 -5.29 9.46 22.28
CA GLY A 340 -6.22 10.31 23.02
C GLY A 340 -6.45 11.72 22.44
N HIS A 341 -5.50 12.24 21.66
CA HIS A 341 -5.62 13.51 20.94
C HIS A 341 -6.21 13.35 19.52
N GLY A 342 -6.44 12.12 19.07
CA GLY A 342 -6.91 11.83 17.72
C GLY A 342 -5.78 11.81 16.68
N THR A 343 -4.52 11.73 17.12
CA THR A 343 -3.34 11.63 16.25
C THR A 343 -3.04 10.16 15.98
N PRO A 344 -2.68 9.78 14.74
CA PRO A 344 -2.24 8.42 14.43
C PRO A 344 -1.06 7.98 15.29
N LEU A 345 -1.03 6.71 15.71
CA LEU A 345 0.11 6.15 16.41
C LEU A 345 1.39 6.21 15.55
N PRO A 346 2.56 6.48 16.16
CA PRO A 346 3.82 6.62 15.45
C PRO A 346 4.31 5.29 14.86
N GLU A 347 5.23 5.37 13.89
CA GLU A 347 5.88 4.18 13.34
C GLU A 347 6.78 3.47 14.37
N PRO A 348 7.04 2.16 14.18
CA PRO A 348 7.96 1.41 15.05
C PRO A 348 9.31 2.13 15.14
N LEU A 349 9.87 2.24 16.35
CA LEU A 349 11.12 2.97 16.66
C LEU A 349 11.10 4.49 16.42
N GLU A 350 10.00 5.11 15.96
CA GLU A 350 9.97 6.54 15.66
C GLU A 350 10.04 7.40 16.94
N VAL A 351 9.41 6.95 18.03
CA VAL A 351 9.50 7.58 19.36
C VAL A 351 10.88 7.36 19.98
N ALA A 352 11.45 6.16 19.83
CA ALA A 352 12.76 5.82 20.37
C ALA A 352 13.91 6.64 19.75
N HIS A 353 13.69 7.23 18.58
CA HIS A 353 14.64 8.13 17.89
C HIS A 353 14.29 9.61 18.05
N ASP A 354 13.37 9.97 18.94
CA ASP A 354 12.92 11.35 19.20
C ASP A 354 12.37 12.09 17.97
N LEU A 355 11.83 11.37 16.99
CA LEU A 355 11.26 11.94 15.76
C LEU A 355 9.74 12.13 15.81
N ALA A 356 9.07 11.52 16.78
CA ALA A 356 7.66 11.73 17.06
C ALA A 356 7.44 11.90 18.57
N ARG A 357 6.34 12.58 18.91
CA ARG A 357 5.87 12.66 20.29
C ARG A 357 5.35 11.30 20.73
N SER A 358 5.57 10.97 22.00
CA SER A 358 4.93 9.81 22.61
C SER A 358 3.40 9.91 22.47
N PRO A 359 2.72 8.82 22.08
CA PRO A 359 1.26 8.82 21.95
C PRO A 359 0.57 9.13 23.28
N ASP A 360 -0.54 9.88 23.26
CA ASP A 360 -1.31 10.14 24.47
C ASP A 360 -2.13 8.92 24.91
N MET A 361 -1.65 8.27 25.98
CA MET A 361 -2.27 7.09 26.59
C MET A 361 -3.33 7.42 27.65
N HIS A 362 -3.53 8.69 28.02
CA HIS A 362 -4.52 9.07 29.04
C HIS A 362 -5.93 9.20 28.45
N GLY A 363 -6.03 9.59 27.17
CA GLY A 363 -7.29 9.69 26.46
C GLY A 363 -7.78 8.35 25.88
N SER A 364 -9.03 8.35 25.42
CA SER A 364 -9.60 7.17 24.78
C SER A 364 -9.08 7.03 23.35
N HIS A 365 -8.41 5.93 23.07
CA HIS A 365 -7.96 5.61 21.72
C HIS A 365 -9.12 5.26 20.79
N HIS A 366 -8.90 5.49 19.50
CA HIS A 366 -9.86 5.21 18.44
C HIS A 366 -9.23 4.37 17.34
N VAL A 367 -9.97 3.39 16.80
CA VAL A 367 -9.56 2.66 15.59
C VAL A 367 -10.37 3.15 14.39
N LEU A 368 -9.67 3.65 13.38
CA LEU A 368 -10.20 4.00 12.08
C LEU A 368 -10.08 2.79 11.15
N VAL A 369 -11.22 2.33 10.65
CA VAL A 369 -11.32 1.29 9.63
C VAL A 369 -11.78 1.91 8.31
N VAL A 370 -10.91 1.85 7.31
CA VAL A 370 -11.15 2.37 5.97
C VAL A 370 -11.47 1.19 5.05
N SER A 371 -12.69 1.17 4.51
CA SER A 371 -13.10 0.20 3.49
C SER A 371 -13.23 0.86 2.11
N GLU A 372 -13.44 0.06 1.06
CA GLU A 372 -13.71 0.59 -0.29
C GLU A 372 -14.90 1.56 -0.34
N GLU A 373 -15.85 1.47 0.60
CA GLU A 373 -17.14 2.19 0.51
C GLU A 373 -17.40 3.15 1.67
N GLN A 374 -16.82 2.90 2.85
CA GLN A 374 -17.07 3.65 4.08
C GLN A 374 -15.84 3.76 4.95
N PHE A 375 -15.72 4.87 5.68
CA PHE A 375 -14.76 5.04 6.78
C PHE A 375 -15.54 4.96 8.09
N LYS A 376 -15.02 4.22 9.06
CA LYS A 376 -15.66 4.09 10.38
C LYS A 376 -14.63 4.24 11.47
N ILE A 377 -14.96 5.05 12.48
CA ILE A 377 -14.17 5.19 13.70
C ILE A 377 -14.90 4.47 14.82
N PHE A 378 -14.16 3.63 15.54
CA PHE A 378 -14.63 2.93 16.73
C PHE A 378 -13.82 3.37 17.95
N THR A 379 -14.46 3.47 19.10
CA THR A 379 -13.81 3.78 20.37
C THR A 379 -13.28 2.51 21.03
N LEU A 380 -11.98 2.50 21.38
CA LEU A 380 -11.34 1.38 22.07
C LEU A 380 -11.47 1.53 23.60
N PRO A 381 -11.50 0.41 24.36
CA PRO A 381 -11.44 -0.99 23.94
C PRO A 381 -12.81 -1.59 23.53
N LYS A 382 -13.91 -0.85 23.72
CA LYS A 382 -15.28 -1.35 23.54
C LYS A 382 -15.67 -1.61 22.08
N VAL A 383 -14.93 -1.03 21.14
CA VAL A 383 -15.22 -1.04 19.69
C VAL A 383 -16.62 -0.50 19.39
N SER A 384 -17.05 0.52 20.12
CA SER A 384 -18.32 1.19 19.85
C SER A 384 -18.17 2.18 18.69
N ALA A 385 -19.06 2.11 17.71
CA ALA A 385 -18.99 3.00 16.55
C ALA A 385 -19.25 4.46 16.98
N LYS A 386 -18.29 5.35 16.70
CA LYS A 386 -18.34 6.77 17.02
C LYS A 386 -18.77 7.60 15.81
N MET A 387 -18.15 7.34 14.66
CA MET A 387 -18.35 8.14 13.45
C MET A 387 -18.27 7.28 12.19
N LYS A 388 -18.97 7.69 11.13
CA LYS A 388 -18.87 7.07 9.82
C LYS A 388 -18.99 8.09 8.69
N LEU A 389 -18.18 7.91 7.64
CA LEU A 389 -18.30 8.58 6.36
C LEU A 389 -18.69 7.55 5.29
N LYS A 390 -19.78 7.78 4.57
CA LYS A 390 -20.29 6.87 3.54
C LYS A 390 -19.94 7.37 2.14
N LEU A 391 -18.70 7.22 1.72
CA LEU A 391 -18.19 7.76 0.45
C LEU A 391 -19.07 7.35 -0.75
N THR A 392 -19.24 6.05 -0.97
CA THR A 392 -19.99 5.52 -2.13
C THR A 392 -21.47 5.89 -2.12
N ALA A 393 -22.03 6.24 -0.96
CA ALA A 393 -23.40 6.73 -0.88
C ALA A 393 -23.55 8.14 -1.45
N VAL A 394 -22.51 8.98 -1.31
CA VAL A 394 -22.56 10.41 -1.67
C VAL A 394 -22.38 10.59 -3.17
N ASP A 395 -21.30 10.06 -3.75
CA ASP A 395 -20.92 10.30 -5.15
C ASP A 395 -20.78 9.00 -5.98
N GLY A 396 -20.83 7.84 -5.34
CA GLY A 396 -20.59 6.53 -5.98
C GLY A 396 -19.12 6.16 -6.13
N SER A 397 -18.20 6.98 -5.62
CA SER A 397 -16.76 6.71 -5.61
C SER A 397 -16.41 5.61 -4.63
N ARG A 398 -15.37 4.84 -4.95
CA ARG A 398 -14.82 3.77 -4.12
C ARG A 398 -13.34 4.01 -3.88
N VAL A 399 -12.88 3.76 -2.67
CA VAL A 399 -11.47 3.91 -2.32
C VAL A 399 -10.62 2.83 -2.98
N ARG A 400 -9.43 3.21 -3.45
CA ARG A 400 -8.43 2.32 -4.06
C ARG A 400 -7.12 2.31 -3.28
N LYS A 401 -6.67 3.47 -2.82
CA LYS A 401 -5.47 3.64 -2.00
C LYS A 401 -5.79 4.56 -0.83
N VAL A 402 -5.14 4.32 0.29
CA VAL A 402 -5.25 5.13 1.49
C VAL A 402 -3.86 5.30 2.08
N GLY A 403 -3.60 6.48 2.64
CA GLY A 403 -2.39 6.80 3.38
C GLY A 403 -2.72 7.81 4.47
N VAL A 404 -1.85 7.90 5.46
CA VAL A 404 -1.87 8.96 6.47
C VAL A 404 -0.72 9.91 6.16
N ALA A 405 -0.98 11.21 6.19
CA ALA A 405 0.05 12.21 5.96
C ALA A 405 -0.06 13.36 6.96
N SER A 406 1.10 13.91 7.30
CA SER A 406 1.23 15.14 8.07
C SER A 406 1.31 16.33 7.13
N PHE A 407 0.42 17.30 7.35
CA PHE A 407 0.34 18.56 6.63
C PHE A 407 0.80 19.70 7.54
N GLY A 408 1.99 20.24 7.26
CA GLY A 408 2.51 21.41 7.94
C GLY A 408 1.89 22.71 7.39
N SER A 409 1.59 23.67 8.27
CA SER A 409 1.05 24.98 7.88
C SER A 409 2.11 25.84 7.20
N ASN A 410 1.78 26.54 6.12
CA ASN A 410 2.68 27.54 5.54
C ASN A 410 2.65 28.89 6.27
N ARG A 411 1.73 29.07 7.23
CA ARG A 411 1.59 30.30 8.03
C ARG A 411 2.28 30.22 9.38
N THR A 412 2.38 29.01 9.93
CA THR A 412 2.94 28.76 11.26
C THR A 412 3.92 27.60 11.16
N GLU A 413 5.20 27.84 11.41
CA GLU A 413 6.27 26.85 11.20
C GLU A 413 6.13 25.60 12.07
N GLU A 414 5.66 25.76 13.31
CA GLU A 414 5.54 24.68 14.29
C GLU A 414 4.22 23.91 14.25
N TYR A 415 3.29 24.31 13.37
CA TYR A 415 1.97 23.69 13.30
C TYR A 415 1.87 22.65 12.19
N SER A 416 1.42 21.45 12.55
CA SER A 416 1.11 20.36 11.61
C SER A 416 -0.09 19.55 12.07
N GLU A 417 -0.94 19.17 11.13
CA GLU A 417 -2.07 18.25 11.35
C GLU A 417 -1.84 16.93 10.62
N SER A 418 -2.38 15.83 11.14
CA SER A 418 -2.33 14.53 10.48
C SER A 418 -3.69 14.18 9.90
N ASP A 419 -3.76 13.98 8.59
CA ASP A 419 -4.98 13.71 7.86
C ASP A 419 -4.90 12.43 7.03
N LEU A 420 -6.07 11.93 6.63
CA LEU A 420 -6.20 10.77 5.77
C LEU A 420 -6.21 11.22 4.31
N ILE A 421 -5.30 10.70 3.50
CA ILE A 421 -5.31 10.86 2.05
C ILE A 421 -5.85 9.57 1.43
N PHE A 422 -6.73 9.68 0.44
CA PHE A 422 -7.16 8.52 -0.33
C PHE A 422 -7.37 8.83 -1.81
N LEU A 423 -7.12 7.80 -2.63
CA LEU A 423 -7.37 7.81 -4.08
C LEU A 423 -8.63 7.00 -4.36
N THR A 424 -9.50 7.50 -5.22
CA THR A 424 -10.73 6.81 -5.65
C THR A 424 -10.54 6.00 -6.92
N ASN A 425 -11.54 5.18 -7.25
CA ASN A 425 -11.60 4.45 -8.52
C ASN A 425 -11.86 5.35 -9.74
N GLN A 426 -12.18 6.63 -9.53
CA GLN A 426 -12.30 7.63 -10.59
C GLN A 426 -10.98 8.35 -10.86
N GLY A 427 -9.95 8.10 -10.04
CA GLY A 427 -8.66 8.76 -10.12
C GLY A 427 -8.57 10.09 -9.37
N ASP A 428 -9.60 10.41 -8.59
CA ASP A 428 -9.62 11.59 -7.73
C ASP A 428 -8.90 11.34 -6.41
N VAL A 429 -8.14 12.34 -5.96
CA VAL A 429 -7.42 12.34 -4.68
C VAL A 429 -8.15 13.27 -3.70
N HIS A 430 -8.38 12.76 -2.49
CA HIS A 430 -9.08 13.47 -1.44
C HIS A 430 -8.25 13.50 -0.16
N VAL A 431 -8.47 14.54 0.64
CA VAL A 431 -7.98 14.63 2.02
C VAL A 431 -9.17 14.74 2.97
N VAL A 432 -9.14 13.92 4.02
CA VAL A 432 -10.17 13.88 5.07
C VAL A 432 -9.51 14.09 6.42
N SER A 433 -10.10 14.99 7.21
CA SER A 433 -9.55 15.34 8.51
C SER A 433 -9.67 14.22 9.54
N LEU A 434 -8.66 14.06 10.38
CA LEU A 434 -8.70 13.16 11.53
C LEU A 434 -8.82 13.96 12.85
N PRO A 435 -9.55 13.44 13.86
CA PRO A 435 -10.44 12.28 13.85
C PRO A 435 -11.86 12.58 13.31
N SER A 436 -12.12 13.79 12.81
CA SER A 436 -13.48 14.29 12.53
C SER A 436 -14.12 13.80 11.23
N LEU A 437 -13.38 13.05 10.40
CA LEU A 437 -13.78 12.54 9.08
C LEU A 437 -14.50 13.55 8.18
N LYS A 438 -14.07 14.82 8.21
CA LYS A 438 -14.62 15.86 7.33
C LYS A 438 -13.80 15.92 6.04
N MET A 439 -14.48 15.97 4.90
CA MET A 439 -13.83 16.17 3.61
C MET A 439 -13.22 17.57 3.57
N GLN A 440 -11.91 17.66 3.33
CA GLN A 440 -11.18 18.93 3.27
C GLN A 440 -11.03 19.40 1.83
N VAL A 441 -10.42 18.56 0.99
CA VAL A 441 -10.12 18.88 -0.41
C VAL A 441 -10.37 17.69 -1.32
N HIS A 442 -10.64 18.01 -2.58
CA HIS A 442 -10.88 17.09 -3.69
C HIS A 442 -10.14 17.60 -4.92
N TYR A 443 -9.29 16.75 -5.51
CA TYR A 443 -8.55 17.07 -6.72
C TYR A 443 -8.65 15.92 -7.73
N PRO A 444 -9.10 16.19 -8.97
CA PRO A 444 -8.92 15.22 -10.06
C PRO A 444 -7.43 15.10 -10.34
N CYS A 445 -6.90 13.87 -10.33
CA CYS A 445 -5.46 13.61 -10.47
C CYS A 445 -5.18 12.65 -11.63
N ILE A 446 -5.74 11.44 -11.56
CA ILE A 446 -5.53 10.38 -12.54
C ILE A 446 -6.79 10.22 -13.37
N ARG A 447 -6.67 9.90 -14.67
CA ARG A 447 -7.86 9.59 -15.49
C ARG A 447 -8.50 8.29 -15.01
N LYS A 448 -9.83 8.25 -14.92
CA LYS A 448 -10.58 7.04 -14.50
C LYS A 448 -10.31 5.80 -15.37
N GLU A 449 -9.95 6.01 -16.63
CA GLU A 449 -9.59 4.94 -17.58
C GLU A 449 -8.20 4.36 -17.31
N ASP A 450 -7.33 5.12 -16.65
CA ASP A 450 -5.95 4.72 -16.34
C ASP A 450 -5.90 3.85 -15.07
N VAL A 451 -6.32 2.60 -15.22
CA VAL A 451 -6.34 1.60 -14.15
C VAL A 451 -4.93 1.31 -13.64
N SER A 452 -3.91 1.39 -14.50
CA SER A 452 -2.51 1.16 -14.16
C SER A 452 -1.94 2.30 -13.31
N GLY A 453 -2.20 3.55 -13.67
CA GLY A 453 -1.88 4.73 -12.87
C GLY A 453 -2.54 4.67 -11.48
N ILE A 454 -3.83 4.36 -11.43
CA ILE A 454 -4.56 4.23 -10.15
C ILE A 454 -3.97 3.09 -9.27
N ALA A 455 -3.61 1.96 -9.88
CA ALA A 455 -3.06 0.82 -9.16
C ALA A 455 -1.63 1.05 -8.66
N SER A 456 -0.82 1.78 -9.42
CA SER A 456 0.58 2.10 -9.10
C SER A 456 0.73 3.23 -8.08
N CYS A 457 -0.30 4.08 -7.93
CA CYS A 457 -0.27 5.22 -7.02
C CYS A 457 0.16 4.86 -5.58
N VAL A 458 1.04 5.70 -5.04
CA VAL A 458 1.56 5.65 -3.66
C VAL A 458 1.62 7.05 -3.07
N PHE A 459 1.32 7.17 -1.78
CA PHE A 459 1.38 8.43 -1.03
C PHE A 459 2.61 8.47 -0.14
N THR A 460 3.13 9.66 0.11
CA THR A 460 4.19 9.94 1.09
C THR A 460 3.60 10.42 2.42
N LYS A 461 4.38 10.34 3.49
CA LYS A 461 4.00 10.88 4.81
C LYS A 461 3.80 12.39 4.85
N HIS A 462 4.25 13.14 3.83
CA HIS A 462 4.27 14.61 3.83
C HIS A 462 3.37 15.20 2.74
N GLY A 463 2.30 14.49 2.38
CA GLY A 463 1.27 14.98 1.48
C GLY A 463 1.69 15.02 0.01
N GLN A 464 2.67 14.24 -0.41
CA GLN A 464 3.00 14.04 -1.82
C GLN A 464 2.57 12.65 -2.28
N GLY A 465 2.61 12.40 -3.59
CA GLY A 465 2.44 11.06 -4.12
C GLY A 465 3.06 10.89 -5.49
N PHE A 466 3.13 9.64 -5.92
CA PHE A 466 3.66 9.24 -7.22
C PHE A 466 2.71 8.25 -7.86
N TYR A 467 2.57 8.31 -9.17
CA TYR A 467 1.88 7.28 -9.95
C TYR A 467 2.55 7.10 -11.31
N LEU A 468 2.42 5.93 -11.91
CA LEU A 468 2.96 5.65 -13.25
C LEU A 468 2.04 6.25 -14.31
N ILE A 469 2.58 7.13 -15.15
CA ILE A 469 1.88 7.62 -16.36
C ILE A 469 2.21 6.76 -17.58
N SER A 470 3.32 6.02 -17.52
CA SER A 470 3.70 4.97 -18.46
C SER A 470 4.45 3.86 -17.72
N PRO A 471 4.73 2.70 -18.35
CA PRO A 471 5.45 1.61 -17.69
C PRO A 471 6.84 1.97 -17.16
N SER A 472 7.43 3.05 -17.66
CA SER A 472 8.81 3.46 -17.38
C SER A 472 8.93 4.89 -16.85
N GLU A 473 7.87 5.50 -16.33
CA GLU A 473 7.98 6.86 -15.82
C GLU A 473 6.91 7.19 -14.77
N PHE A 474 7.34 7.94 -13.75
CA PHE A 474 6.45 8.40 -12.68
C PHE A 474 6.11 9.88 -12.87
N GLU A 475 4.90 10.24 -12.44
CA GLU A 475 4.54 11.63 -12.17
C GLU A 475 4.39 11.83 -10.67
N ARG A 476 5.07 12.87 -10.14
CA ARG A 476 4.95 13.30 -8.74
C ARG A 476 3.89 14.39 -8.65
N PHE A 477 2.97 14.24 -7.69
CA PHE A 477 2.04 15.30 -7.31
C PHE A 477 2.24 15.69 -5.83
N SER A 478 1.76 16.89 -5.47
CA SER A 478 1.76 17.38 -4.09
C SER A 478 0.42 17.96 -3.70
N LEU A 479 -0.03 17.61 -2.50
CA LEU A 479 -1.20 18.15 -1.81
C LEU A 479 -0.78 19.07 -0.65
N SER A 480 0.51 19.08 -0.29
CA SER A 480 1.07 19.87 0.80
C SER A 480 1.60 21.20 0.31
N THR A 481 1.25 22.28 1.02
CA THR A 481 1.75 23.63 0.71
C THR A 481 3.23 23.82 1.04
N ARG A 482 3.83 22.91 1.82
CA ARG A 482 5.27 22.95 2.18
C ARG A 482 6.16 22.17 1.22
N SER A 483 5.58 21.25 0.44
CA SER A 483 6.35 20.26 -0.32
C SER A 483 6.14 20.43 -1.82
N LEU A 484 6.85 21.37 -2.44
CA LEU A 484 6.85 21.55 -3.91
C LEU A 484 8.24 21.25 -4.46
N VAL A 485 8.35 20.16 -5.24
CA VAL A 485 9.59 19.80 -5.91
C VAL A 485 9.39 19.99 -7.41
N GLU A 486 9.96 21.07 -7.94
CA GLU A 486 9.86 21.45 -9.34
C GLU A 486 11.22 21.86 -9.91
N LEU A 487 11.39 21.71 -11.23
CA LEU A 487 12.61 22.13 -11.91
C LEU A 487 12.61 23.66 -12.06
N ARG A 488 13.59 24.31 -11.45
CA ARG A 488 13.93 25.70 -11.74
C ARG A 488 15.38 25.75 -12.19
N CYS A 489 15.60 25.96 -13.50
CA CYS A 489 16.93 26.04 -14.08
C CYS A 489 17.08 27.32 -14.92
N LEU A 490 18.32 27.78 -15.00
CA LEU A 490 18.75 28.88 -15.87
C LEU A 490 19.80 28.32 -16.82
N VAL A 491 19.62 28.54 -18.11
CA VAL A 491 20.60 28.15 -19.14
C VAL A 491 21.03 29.44 -19.84
N GLU A 492 22.25 29.90 -19.55
CA GLU A 492 22.85 31.03 -20.24
C GLU A 492 23.66 30.55 -21.44
N ALA A 493 23.50 31.23 -22.58
CA ALA A 493 24.33 30.96 -23.74
C ALA A 493 25.79 31.39 -23.45
N PRO A 494 26.81 30.66 -23.96
CA PRO A 494 28.18 31.12 -23.86
C PRO A 494 28.30 32.51 -24.48
N LEU A 495 28.87 33.46 -23.73
CA LEU A 495 29.24 34.77 -24.26
C LEU A 495 30.30 34.55 -25.35
N HIS A 496 29.87 34.49 -26.61
CA HIS A 496 30.79 34.70 -27.73
C HIS A 496 31.43 36.07 -27.51
N GLN A 497 32.76 36.09 -27.35
CA GLN A 497 33.54 37.32 -27.44
C GLN A 497 33.16 38.02 -28.74
N ARG A 498 32.30 39.04 -28.64
CA ARG A 498 32.12 40.01 -29.70
C ARG A 498 33.47 40.69 -29.83
N SER A 499 34.18 40.38 -30.91
CA SER A 499 35.23 41.24 -31.45
C SER A 499 34.67 42.66 -31.48
N GLN A 500 35.34 43.56 -30.78
CA GLN A 500 35.05 44.98 -30.78
C GLN A 500 34.93 45.47 -32.22
N THR A 501 33.73 45.89 -32.63
CA THR A 501 33.52 47.04 -33.53
C THR A 501 32.06 47.47 -33.47
N ASP A 502 31.91 48.76 -33.30
CA ASP A 502 30.77 49.63 -33.55
C ASP A 502 29.60 49.66 -32.56
N GLY A 503 29.51 50.84 -31.94
CA GLY A 503 28.49 51.23 -30.99
C GLY A 503 27.13 51.42 -31.65
N ALA A 504 26.12 50.84 -31.02
CA ALA A 504 24.77 51.35 -31.00
C ALA A 504 24.08 50.81 -29.75
N ASN A 505 23.43 51.71 -29.01
CA ASN A 505 22.60 51.41 -27.84
C ASN A 505 21.58 50.30 -28.17
N ALA A 506 21.84 49.09 -27.68
CA ALA A 506 20.87 48.00 -27.68
C ALA A 506 20.40 47.78 -26.24
N VAL A 507 19.19 48.26 -25.95
CA VAL A 507 18.44 47.92 -24.74
C VAL A 507 18.31 46.41 -24.70
N HIS A 508 18.97 45.76 -23.74
CA HIS A 508 18.77 44.34 -23.45
C HIS A 508 17.32 44.13 -22.99
N ARG A 509 16.43 43.76 -23.92
CA ARG A 509 15.18 43.08 -23.57
C ARG A 509 15.56 41.69 -23.08
N CYS A 510 15.60 41.53 -21.76
CA CYS A 510 15.51 40.22 -21.13
C CYS A 510 14.16 39.62 -21.55
N VAL A 511 14.18 38.73 -22.55
CA VAL A 511 13.04 37.86 -22.82
C VAL A 511 13.08 36.80 -21.74
N GLN A 512 12.36 37.04 -20.64
CA GLN A 512 11.94 35.98 -19.72
C GLN A 512 11.01 35.05 -20.50
N GLY A 513 11.58 34.15 -21.29
CA GLY A 513 10.87 33.01 -21.81
C GLY A 513 10.63 32.06 -20.65
N HIS A 514 9.44 32.11 -20.05
CA HIS A 514 8.93 30.99 -19.27
C HIS A 514 8.71 29.83 -20.22
N ILE A 515 9.76 29.03 -20.45
CA ILE A 515 9.57 27.73 -21.07
C ILE A 515 9.01 26.83 -19.96
N PHE A 516 7.69 26.68 -19.93
CA PHE A 516 7.04 25.60 -19.22
C PHE A 516 7.42 24.30 -19.94
N ILE A 517 8.52 23.68 -19.53
CA ILE A 517 8.81 22.31 -19.93
C ILE A 517 8.18 21.41 -18.87
N HIS A 518 7.07 20.77 -19.22
CA HIS A 518 6.59 19.60 -18.50
C HIS A 518 7.67 18.52 -18.63
N PHE A 519 8.42 18.25 -17.56
CA PHE A 519 9.36 17.14 -17.53
C PHE A 519 8.72 15.95 -16.83
N HIS A 520 8.53 14.89 -17.60
CA HIS A 520 8.22 13.56 -17.14
C HIS A 520 9.46 12.95 -16.48
N ILE A 521 9.32 12.34 -15.30
CA ILE A 521 10.43 11.66 -14.62
C ILE A 521 10.56 10.28 -15.28
N ILE A 522 11.37 10.22 -16.33
CA ILE A 522 11.72 8.97 -17.03
C ILE A 522 12.52 8.10 -16.06
N ALA A 523 11.92 7.01 -15.61
CA ALA A 523 12.55 5.97 -14.82
C ALA A 523 12.73 4.75 -15.74
N PHE A 524 13.89 4.62 -16.37
CA PHE A 524 14.18 3.42 -17.16
C PHE A 524 14.05 2.18 -16.25
N THR A 525 12.99 1.40 -16.48
CA THR A 525 12.70 0.11 -15.83
C THR A 525 13.52 -0.99 -16.45
#